data_AF-A0A2E7USH0-F1
#
_entry.id   AF-A0A2E7USH0-F1
#
_cell.length_a   1.000
_cell.length_b   1.000
_cell.length_c   1.000
_cell.angle_alpha   90.00
_cell.angle_beta   90.00
_cell.angle_gamma   90.00
#
_symmetry.space_group_name_H-M   'P 1'
#
loop_
_entity.id
_entity.type
_entity.pdbx_description
1 polymer ?
#
loop_
_entity_poly.entity_id
_entity_poly.type
_entity_poly.pdbx_seq_one_letter_code
_entity_poly.pdbx_strand_id
1 'polypeptide(L)'
;MSLPKPDPAQQKVARSEVRSKARLLQKKGVRRYRLENRLGRVTTELEPELQAELLRACGQIVAGRGFSAKNPLEGIGVAACYALLDTFHFQAVGRRSSALEDGMLDEMRCLHRVTPDKVWVVYNLVAFGPAEPVS
;
A
#
# COMPACT_ATOMS: atom_id res chain seq x y z
N MET A 1 9.15 -20.90 6.27
CA MET A 1 8.86 -20.46 7.65
C MET A 1 7.73 -19.44 7.61
N SER A 2 6.63 -19.65 8.33
CA SER A 2 5.57 -18.62 8.46
C SER A 2 6.04 -17.51 9.38
N LEU A 3 5.93 -16.26 8.94
CA LEU A 3 6.28 -15.12 9.78
C LEU A 3 5.29 -15.04 10.97
N PRO A 4 5.75 -14.78 12.21
CA PRO A 4 4.92 -14.80 13.42
C PRO A 4 3.81 -13.73 13.35
N LYS A 5 2.57 -14.03 13.74
CA LYS A 5 1.45 -13.07 13.64
C LYS A 5 1.85 -11.68 14.17
N PRO A 6 1.58 -10.58 13.42
CA PRO A 6 1.98 -9.25 13.85
C PRO A 6 1.23 -8.84 15.13
N ASP A 7 1.96 -8.27 16.08
CA ASP A 7 1.41 -7.74 17.33
C ASP A 7 0.35 -6.65 17.03
N PRO A 8 -0.86 -6.74 17.60
CA PRO A 8 -1.89 -5.71 17.48
C PRO A 8 -1.41 -4.28 17.80
N ALA A 9 -0.50 -4.12 18.77
CA ALA A 9 0.05 -2.81 19.13
C ALA A 9 0.93 -2.24 18.00
N GLN A 10 1.81 -3.07 17.43
CA GLN A 10 2.64 -2.71 16.27
C GLN A 10 1.78 -2.31 15.08
N GLN A 11 0.69 -3.05 14.82
CA GLN A 11 -0.25 -2.73 13.75
C GLN A 11 -0.97 -1.41 14.00
N LYS A 12 -1.41 -1.12 15.23
CA LYS A 12 -2.08 0.14 15.57
C LYS A 12 -1.17 1.35 15.30
N VAL A 13 0.09 1.27 15.71
CA VAL A 13 1.10 2.32 15.45
C VAL A 13 1.32 2.49 13.95
N ALA A 14 1.54 1.39 13.22
CA ALA A 14 1.75 1.43 11.77
C ALA A 14 0.55 2.03 11.02
N ARG A 15 -0.69 1.68 11.42
CA ARG A 15 -1.93 2.25 10.85
C ARG A 15 -2.00 3.78 11.02
N SER A 16 -1.69 4.27 12.23
CA SER A 16 -1.69 5.71 12.51
C SER A 16 -0.65 6.45 11.65
N GLU A 17 0.54 5.87 11.52
CA GLU A 17 1.62 6.44 10.70
C GLU A 17 1.26 6.45 9.22
N VAL A 18 0.78 5.33 8.68
CA VAL A 18 0.37 5.20 7.28
C VAL A 18 -0.74 6.19 6.93
N ARG A 19 -1.75 6.36 7.81
CA ARG A 19 -2.78 7.40 7.64
C ARG A 19 -2.21 8.82 7.65
N SER A 20 -1.29 9.11 8.56
CA SER A 20 -0.65 10.43 8.64
C SER A 20 0.18 10.74 7.40
N LYS A 21 0.93 9.75 6.90
CA LYS A 21 1.71 9.83 5.65
C LYS A 21 0.80 10.03 4.44
N ALA A 22 -0.33 9.33 4.36
CA ALA A 22 -1.33 9.50 3.30
C ALA A 22 -1.91 10.92 3.26
N ARG A 23 -2.34 11.47 4.41
CA ARG A 23 -2.82 12.86 4.49
C ARG A 23 -1.76 13.87 4.05
N LEU A 24 -0.53 13.66 4.51
CA LEU A 24 0.58 14.55 4.18
C LEU A 24 0.93 14.52 2.69
N LEU A 25 0.90 13.32 2.07
CA LEU A 25 1.11 13.16 0.65
C LEU A 25 0.01 13.85 -0.16
N GLN A 26 -1.26 13.66 0.20
CA GLN A 26 -2.37 14.35 -0.46
C GLN A 26 -2.25 15.88 -0.36
N LYS A 27 -1.82 16.40 0.79
CA LYS A 27 -1.62 17.85 0.99
C LYS A 27 -0.45 18.41 0.18
N LYS A 28 0.65 17.67 0.06
CA LYS A 28 1.88 18.16 -0.62
C LYS A 28 1.91 17.85 -2.11
N GLY A 29 1.16 16.84 -2.56
CA GLY A 29 1.33 16.21 -3.86
C GLY A 29 2.44 15.15 -3.86
N VAL A 30 2.32 14.16 -4.76
CA VAL A 30 3.21 13.00 -4.84
C VAL A 30 4.67 13.41 -5.00
N ARG A 31 4.96 14.25 -6.00
CA ARG A 31 6.33 14.68 -6.34
C ARG A 31 7.01 15.36 -5.15
N ARG A 32 6.37 16.38 -4.57
CA ARG A 32 6.92 17.13 -3.43
C ARG A 32 7.08 16.25 -2.20
N TYR A 33 6.09 15.42 -1.90
CA TYR A 33 6.17 14.49 -0.77
C TYR A 33 7.38 13.56 -0.92
N ARG A 34 7.55 12.93 -2.09
CA ARG A 34 8.64 11.99 -2.36
C ARG A 34 10.03 12.65 -2.33
N LEU A 35 10.17 13.85 -2.88
CA LEU A 35 11.44 14.62 -2.89
C LEU A 35 11.88 15.05 -1.48
N GLU A 36 10.93 15.51 -0.66
CA GLU A 36 11.22 15.94 0.72
C GLU A 36 11.40 14.75 1.68
N ASN A 37 11.10 13.53 1.23
CA ASN A 37 11.12 12.35 2.08
C ASN A 37 12.56 11.89 2.35
N ARG A 38 13.03 12.19 3.56
CA ARG A 38 14.41 12.18 4.05
C ARG A 38 15.21 10.87 3.96
N LEU A 39 14.68 9.81 3.35
CA LEU A 39 15.47 8.59 3.10
C LEU A 39 16.23 8.61 1.77
N GLY A 40 16.02 9.61 0.92
CA GLY A 40 16.87 9.85 -0.27
C GLY A 40 16.85 8.74 -1.31
N ARG A 41 15.89 7.81 -1.24
CA ARG A 41 15.83 6.60 -2.10
C ARG A 41 14.94 6.74 -3.33
N VAL A 42 14.16 7.82 -3.40
CA VAL A 42 13.23 8.04 -4.48
C VAL A 42 13.83 9.03 -5.47
N THR A 43 14.46 8.52 -6.52
CA THR A 43 15.11 9.32 -7.56
C THR A 43 14.31 9.38 -8.86
N THR A 44 13.41 8.40 -9.09
CA THR A 44 12.62 8.32 -10.32
C THR A 44 11.21 8.87 -10.09
N GLU A 45 10.78 9.75 -10.99
CA GLU A 45 9.39 10.19 -11.09
C GLU A 45 8.49 8.98 -11.35
N LEU A 46 7.29 8.96 -10.76
CA LEU A 46 6.33 7.90 -11.08
C LEU A 46 5.59 8.30 -12.36
N GLU A 47 5.27 7.33 -13.20
CA GLU A 47 4.37 7.55 -14.32
C GLU A 47 3.02 8.11 -13.84
N PRO A 48 2.34 8.97 -14.63
CA PRO A 48 1.10 9.63 -14.24
C PRO A 48 0.01 8.67 -13.74
N GLU A 49 -0.13 7.51 -14.38
CA GLU A 49 -1.11 6.47 -14.02
C GLU A 49 -0.83 5.94 -12.61
N LEU A 50 0.44 5.68 -12.32
CA LEU A 50 0.91 5.19 -11.04
C LEU A 50 0.76 6.25 -9.93
N GLN A 51 0.96 7.52 -10.26
CA GLN A 51 0.66 8.63 -9.35
C GLN A 51 -0.83 8.71 -9.01
N ALA A 52 -1.69 8.54 -10.01
CA ALA A 52 -3.14 8.57 -9.82
C ALA A 52 -3.63 7.41 -8.93
N GLU A 53 -3.12 6.20 -9.14
CA GLU A 53 -3.39 5.06 -8.26
C GLU A 53 -2.88 5.28 -6.84
N LEU A 54 -1.65 5.81 -6.69
CA LEU A 54 -1.09 6.13 -5.38
C LEU A 54 -1.97 7.12 -4.61
N LEU A 55 -2.48 8.15 -5.27
CA LEU A 55 -3.39 9.14 -4.68
C LEU A 55 -4.74 8.50 -4.30
N ARG A 56 -5.28 7.62 -5.15
CA ARG A 56 -6.49 6.82 -4.82
C ARG A 56 -6.26 5.98 -3.57
N ALA A 57 -5.14 5.25 -3.50
CA ALA A 57 -4.78 4.43 -2.35
C ALA A 57 -4.69 5.29 -1.07
N CYS A 58 -4.06 6.47 -1.15
CA CYS A 58 -4.00 7.40 -0.03
C CYS A 58 -5.39 7.84 0.46
N GLY A 59 -6.31 8.16 -0.46
CA GLY A 59 -7.70 8.50 -0.12
C GLY A 59 -8.41 7.36 0.62
N GLN A 60 -8.25 6.13 0.13
CA GLN A 60 -8.82 4.95 0.75
C GLN A 60 -8.24 4.64 2.13
N ILE A 61 -6.92 4.80 2.31
CA ILE A 61 -6.24 4.66 3.61
C ILE A 61 -6.77 5.66 4.63
N VAL A 62 -6.97 6.91 4.22
CA VAL A 62 -7.53 7.97 5.07
C VAL A 62 -8.96 7.61 5.48
N ALA A 63 -9.76 7.05 4.57
CA ALA A 63 -11.10 6.51 4.83
C ALA A 63 -11.09 5.19 5.65
N GLY A 64 -9.91 4.61 5.91
CA GLY A 64 -9.75 3.42 6.75
C GLY A 64 -9.82 2.08 6.02
N ARG A 65 -9.66 2.08 4.71
CA ARG A 65 -9.51 0.87 3.90
C ARG A 65 -8.07 0.36 3.88
N GLY A 66 -7.88 -0.88 3.45
CA GLY A 66 -6.58 -1.53 3.31
C GLY A 66 -6.01 -2.15 4.58
N PHE A 67 -6.75 -2.11 5.70
CA PHE A 67 -6.31 -2.62 7.01
C PHE A 67 -6.98 -3.94 7.42
N SER A 68 -7.89 -4.46 6.60
CA SER A 68 -8.52 -5.77 6.78
C SER A 68 -8.99 -6.33 5.44
N ALA A 69 -9.14 -7.66 5.37
CA ALA A 69 -9.71 -8.32 4.20
C ALA A 69 -11.17 -7.91 3.92
N LYS A 70 -11.92 -7.48 4.96
CA LYS A 70 -13.32 -7.03 4.82
C LYS A 70 -13.44 -5.63 4.20
N ASN A 71 -12.35 -4.87 4.18
CA ASN A 71 -12.32 -3.52 3.65
C ASN A 71 -10.96 -3.26 2.99
N PRO A 72 -10.64 -3.97 1.89
CA PRO A 72 -9.35 -3.86 1.23
C PRO A 72 -9.22 -2.54 0.46
N LEU A 73 -8.01 -2.23 0.03
CA LEU A 73 -7.82 -1.28 -1.06
C LEU A 73 -8.42 -1.86 -2.34
N GLU A 74 -9.00 -1.01 -3.19
CA GLU A 74 -9.62 -1.41 -4.46
C GLU A 74 -9.18 -0.50 -5.59
N GLY A 75 -9.11 -1.01 -6.82
CA GLY A 75 -8.68 -0.22 -7.99
C GLY A 75 -7.23 0.25 -7.90
N ILE A 76 -6.40 -0.49 -7.14
CA ILE A 76 -4.97 -0.27 -6.97
C ILE A 76 -4.25 -1.50 -7.52
N GLY A 77 -3.53 -1.31 -8.62
CA GLY A 77 -2.71 -2.36 -9.21
C GLY A 77 -1.55 -2.75 -8.29
N VAL A 78 -0.97 -3.92 -8.56
CA VAL A 78 0.16 -4.45 -7.78
C VAL A 78 1.32 -3.44 -7.75
N ALA A 79 1.68 -2.87 -8.91
CA ALA A 79 2.75 -1.89 -9.02
C ALA A 79 2.50 -0.64 -8.13
N ALA A 80 1.28 -0.10 -8.14
CA ALA A 80 0.92 1.05 -7.30
C ALA A 80 0.96 0.71 -5.82
N CYS A 81 0.58 -0.52 -5.44
CA CYS A 81 0.68 -0.96 -4.06
C CYS A 81 2.16 -1.01 -3.60
N TYR A 82 3.07 -1.54 -4.42
CA TYR A 82 4.51 -1.49 -4.10
C TYR A 82 5.06 -0.06 -4.08
N ALA A 83 4.63 0.81 -4.99
CA ALA A 83 5.01 2.22 -4.99
C ALA A 83 4.54 2.95 -3.72
N LEU A 84 3.36 2.60 -3.20
CA LEU A 84 2.84 3.09 -1.93
C LEU A 84 3.70 2.63 -0.75
N LEU A 85 4.04 1.34 -0.70
CA LEU A 85 4.93 0.81 0.35
C LEU A 85 6.26 1.57 0.34
N ASP A 86 6.88 1.69 -0.83
CA ASP A 86 8.16 2.38 -0.95
C ASP A 86 8.07 3.86 -0.57
N THR A 87 7.04 4.55 -1.04
CA THR A 87 6.78 5.96 -0.71
C THR A 87 6.60 6.18 0.80
N PHE A 88 6.05 5.19 1.51
CA PHE A 88 5.84 5.25 2.96
C PHE A 88 6.94 4.56 3.77
N HIS A 89 8.05 4.17 3.15
CA HIS A 89 9.20 3.51 3.77
C HIS A 89 8.87 2.15 4.37
N PHE A 90 7.97 1.42 3.75
CA PHE A 90 7.69 0.03 4.05
C PHE A 90 8.31 -0.86 2.97
N GLN A 91 8.64 -2.08 3.35
CA GLN A 91 9.02 -3.14 2.43
C GLN A 91 8.15 -4.36 2.68
N ALA A 92 7.65 -4.98 1.62
CA ALA A 92 6.95 -6.26 1.74
C ALA A 92 7.95 -7.35 2.15
N VAL A 93 7.63 -8.10 3.19
CA VAL A 93 8.42 -9.25 3.67
C VAL A 93 7.66 -10.57 3.53
N GLY A 94 6.39 -10.51 3.16
CA GLY A 94 5.57 -11.66 2.83
C GLY A 94 4.30 -11.23 2.12
N ARG A 95 3.81 -12.07 1.23
CA ARG A 95 2.57 -11.89 0.50
C ARG A 95 1.81 -13.21 0.48
N ARG A 96 0.51 -13.15 0.75
CA ARG A 96 -0.43 -14.23 0.49
C ARG A 96 -1.49 -13.68 -0.45
N SER A 97 -1.82 -14.45 -1.48
CA SER A 97 -2.84 -14.08 -2.46
C SER A 97 -3.95 -15.09 -2.40
N SER A 98 -5.20 -14.62 -2.40
CA SER A 98 -6.40 -15.45 -2.42
C SER A 98 -7.24 -15.08 -3.63
N ALA A 99 -7.54 -16.06 -4.47
CA ALA A 99 -8.46 -15.88 -5.59
C ALA A 99 -9.88 -15.64 -5.05
N LEU A 100 -10.55 -14.66 -5.63
CA LEU A 100 -11.97 -14.35 -5.48
C LEU A 100 -12.61 -14.40 -6.87
N GLU A 101 -13.94 -14.39 -6.93
CA GLU A 101 -14.68 -14.45 -8.19
C GLU A 101 -14.25 -13.34 -9.16
N ASP A 102 -14.14 -12.11 -8.67
CA ASP A 102 -13.85 -10.92 -9.48
C ASP A 102 -12.40 -10.41 -9.38
N GLY A 103 -11.49 -11.17 -8.77
CA GLY A 103 -10.12 -10.72 -8.61
C GLY A 103 -9.27 -11.52 -7.65
N MET A 104 -8.21 -10.89 -7.16
CA MET A 104 -7.25 -11.48 -6.24
C MET A 104 -7.06 -10.55 -5.04
N LEU A 105 -7.28 -11.08 -3.84
CA LEU A 105 -6.99 -10.39 -2.60
C LEU A 105 -5.54 -10.67 -2.19
N ASP A 106 -4.72 -9.63 -2.21
CA ASP A 106 -3.35 -9.64 -1.68
C ASP A 106 -3.34 -9.21 -0.21
N GLU A 107 -2.87 -10.10 0.66
CA GLU A 107 -2.48 -9.80 2.04
C GLU A 107 -0.94 -9.68 2.06
N MET A 108 -0.43 -8.47 2.18
CA MET A 108 1.00 -8.20 2.25
C MET A 108 1.41 -7.76 3.65
N ARG A 109 2.38 -8.47 4.22
CA ARG A 109 3.05 -8.05 5.45
C ARG A 109 4.23 -7.17 5.10
N CYS A 110 4.28 -6.02 5.75
CA CYS A 110 5.25 -4.98 5.47
C CYS A 110 5.95 -4.53 6.75
N LEU A 111 7.27 -4.37 6.69
CA LEU A 111 8.07 -3.80 7.77
C LEU A 111 8.50 -2.39 7.41
N HIS A 112 8.44 -1.47 8.37
CA HIS A 112 9.01 -0.14 8.18
C HIS A 112 10.54 -0.23 8.12
N ARG A 113 11.13 0.38 7.09
CA ARG A 113 12.55 0.25 6.75
C ARG A 113 13.50 0.89 7.77
N VAL A 114 13.01 1.81 8.60
CA VAL A 114 13.81 2.51 9.64
C VAL A 114 13.48 2.00 11.04
N THR A 115 12.26 1.53 11.27
CA THR A 115 11.77 1.12 12.59
C THR A 115 11.08 -0.23 12.42
N PRO A 116 11.85 -1.34 12.37
CA PRO A 116 11.33 -2.66 11.95
C PRO A 116 10.26 -3.26 12.87
N ASP A 117 10.08 -2.68 14.07
CA ASP A 117 9.01 -2.98 15.01
C ASP A 117 7.62 -2.53 14.49
N LYS A 118 7.55 -1.65 13.49
CA LYS A 118 6.30 -1.23 12.86
C LYS A 118 5.93 -2.20 11.74
N VAL A 119 4.91 -3.01 12.01
CA VAL A 119 4.38 -3.98 11.04
C VAL A 119 3.03 -3.49 10.52
N TRP A 120 2.95 -3.30 9.21
CA TRP A 120 1.70 -3.06 8.51
C TRP A 120 1.31 -4.31 7.73
N VAL A 121 0.06 -4.77 7.89
CA VAL A 121 -0.55 -5.72 6.96
C VAL A 121 -1.50 -4.93 6.06
N VAL A 122 -1.17 -4.85 4.77
CA VAL A 122 -2.01 -4.22 3.76
C VAL A 122 -2.82 -5.28 3.04
N TYR A 123 -4.10 -4.99 2.82
CA TYR A 123 -5.02 -5.80 2.04
C TYR A 123 -5.35 -5.04 0.76
N ASN A 124 -5.05 -5.62 -0.40
CA ASN A 124 -5.28 -5.02 -1.71
C ASN A 124 -6.09 -5.98 -2.59
N LEU A 125 -7.27 -5.57 -3.02
CA LEU A 125 -8.10 -6.30 -3.98
C LEU A 125 -7.74 -5.84 -5.39
N VAL A 126 -7.08 -6.72 -6.12
CA VAL A 126 -6.71 -6.53 -7.53
C VAL A 126 -7.81 -7.18 -8.36
N ALA A 127 -8.66 -6.37 -8.99
CA ALA A 127 -9.68 -6.90 -9.89
C ALA A 127 -9.02 -7.58 -11.09
N PHE A 128 -9.60 -8.68 -11.58
CA PHE A 128 -9.30 -9.10 -12.94
C PHE A 128 -9.83 -7.99 -13.85
N GLY A 129 -9.02 -7.49 -14.77
CA GLY A 129 -9.54 -6.61 -15.82
C GLY A 129 -10.73 -7.29 -16.52
N PRO A 130 -11.58 -6.55 -17.25
CA PRO A 130 -12.57 -7.20 -18.10
C PRO A 130 -11.84 -8.24 -18.96
N ALA A 131 -12.33 -9.48 -18.96
CA ALA A 131 -11.83 -10.48 -19.89
C ALA A 131 -11.92 -9.86 -21.28
N GLU A 132 -10.79 -9.74 -21.99
CA GLU A 132 -10.85 -9.32 -23.38
C GLU A 132 -11.76 -10.32 -24.10
N PRO A 133 -12.75 -9.87 -24.88
CA PRO A 133 -13.57 -10.77 -25.66
C PRO A 133 -12.62 -11.56 -26.57
N VAL A 134 -12.65 -12.88 -26.43
CA VAL A 134 -11.95 -13.79 -27.33
C VAL A 134 -12.51 -13.51 -28.72
N SER A 135 -11.68 -12.91 -29.58
CA SER A 135 -12.02 -12.61 -30.97
C SER A 135 -12.03 -13.88 -31.81
#